data_AF-A0ABD6MIK5-F1
#
_entry.id   AF-A0ABD6MIK5-F1
#
_cell.length_a   1.000
_cell.length_b   1.000
_cell.length_c   1.000
_cell.angle_alpha   90.00
_cell.angle_beta   90.00
_cell.angle_gamma   90.00
#
_symmetry.space_group_name_H-M   'P 1'
#
loop_
_entity.id
_entity.type
_entity.pdbx_description
1 polymer ?
#
loop_
_entity_poly.entity_id
_entity_poly.type
_entity_poly.pdbx_seq_one_letter_code
_entity_poly.pdbx_strand_id
1 'polypeptide(L)'
;MPLMVGPEAGSVVGMVPAFDGLRVDVTAPAGADTAGVPGGGPVVGWVLVADEAAVGGTRVDPVFLAAGRAWTPDQFRAAHGQGLGVLVGRG
;
A
#
# COMPACT_ATOMS: atom_id res chain seq x y z
N MET A 1 -7.92 -0.58 31.45
CA MET A 1 -7.84 -1.64 30.42
C MET A 1 -6.78 -1.21 29.43
N PRO A 2 -5.74 -2.00 29.11
CA PRO A 2 -4.74 -1.54 28.15
C PRO A 2 -5.36 -1.62 26.75
N LEU A 3 -5.28 -0.52 25.99
CA LEU A 3 -5.59 -0.52 24.57
C LEU A 3 -4.53 -1.37 23.84
N MET A 4 -4.99 -2.34 23.06
CA MET A 4 -4.20 -2.97 22.01
C MET A 4 -4.03 -1.92 20.90
N VAL A 5 -2.91 -1.19 20.91
CA VAL A 5 -2.51 -0.35 19.78
C VAL A 5 -1.94 -1.30 18.74
N GLY A 6 -2.77 -1.70 17.77
CA GLY A 6 -2.26 -2.23 16.52
C GLY A 6 -1.42 -1.14 15.83
N PRO A 7 -0.54 -1.49 14.86
CA PRO A 7 0.16 -0.46 14.09
C PRO A 7 -0.90 0.41 13.42
N GLU A 8 -1.10 1.63 13.93
CA GLU A 8 -2.02 2.57 13.31
C GLU A 8 -1.48 2.83 11.92
N ALA A 9 -2.28 2.50 10.89
CA ALA A 9 -1.99 2.95 9.54
C ALA A 9 -1.81 4.47 9.62
N GLY A 10 -0.62 4.95 9.22
CA GLY A 10 -0.28 6.36 9.37
C GLY A 10 -1.34 7.27 8.75
N SER A 11 -1.52 8.46 9.33
CA SER A 11 -2.52 9.40 8.84
C SER A 11 -2.11 9.94 7.46
N VAL A 12 -3.04 9.94 6.49
CA VAL A 12 -2.81 10.57 5.19
C VAL A 12 -2.85 12.09 5.37
N VAL A 13 -1.73 12.75 5.09
CA VAL A 13 -1.54 14.20 5.25
C VAL A 13 -1.49 14.95 3.92
N GLY A 14 -1.48 14.23 2.78
CA GLY A 14 -1.55 14.83 1.45
C GLY A 14 -1.79 13.80 0.35
N MET A 15 -2.28 14.26 -0.81
CA MET A 15 -2.51 13.41 -1.99
C MET A 15 -2.17 14.16 -3.28
N VAL A 16 -1.52 13.47 -4.22
CA VAL A 16 -1.17 13.98 -5.56
C VAL A 16 -1.58 12.95 -6.61
N PRO A 17 -2.19 13.35 -7.74
CA PRO A 17 -2.50 12.41 -8.83
C PRO A 17 -1.23 11.80 -9.42
N ALA A 18 -1.32 10.54 -9.85
CA ALA A 18 -0.24 9.88 -10.56
C ALA A 18 -0.23 10.27 -12.04
N PHE A 19 0.95 10.21 -12.68
CA PHE A 19 1.04 10.27 -14.13
C PHE A 19 0.79 8.88 -14.73
N ASP A 20 0.29 8.86 -15.96
CA ASP A 20 -0.09 7.63 -16.65
C ASP A 20 1.08 6.67 -16.86
N GLY A 21 0.75 5.37 -16.97
CA GLY A 21 1.70 4.30 -17.26
C GLY A 21 2.44 3.73 -16.04
N LEU A 22 2.05 4.12 -14.82
CA LEU A 22 2.53 3.50 -13.59
C LEU A 22 1.61 2.35 -13.15
N ARG A 23 2.22 1.27 -12.68
CA ARG A 23 1.53 0.09 -12.15
C ARG A 23 2.20 -0.41 -10.88
N VAL A 24 1.39 -0.93 -9.96
CA VAL A 24 1.84 -1.73 -8.82
C VAL A 24 1.86 -3.20 -9.18
N ASP A 25 2.94 -3.88 -8.84
CA ASP A 25 3.02 -5.33 -8.75
C ASP A 25 3.02 -5.74 -7.27
N VAL A 26 2.14 -6.68 -6.93
CA VAL A 26 2.05 -7.26 -5.59
C VAL A 26 2.90 -8.53 -5.58
N THR A 27 3.85 -8.61 -4.65
CA THR A 27 4.73 -9.76 -4.48
C THR A 27 4.45 -10.45 -3.16
N ALA A 28 4.78 -11.74 -3.09
CA ALA A 28 4.65 -12.53 -1.87
C ALA A 28 5.95 -13.31 -1.60
N PRO A 29 6.27 -13.60 -0.33
CA PRO A 29 7.38 -14.48 0.01
C PRO A 29 7.20 -15.87 -0.62
N ALA A 30 8.31 -16.55 -0.88
CA ALA A 30 8.26 -17.92 -1.39
C ALA A 30 7.47 -18.83 -0.42
N GLY A 31 6.54 -19.62 -0.97
CA GLY A 31 5.69 -20.52 -0.19
C GLY A 31 4.51 -19.86 0.53
N ALA A 32 4.31 -18.54 0.38
CA ALA A 32 3.11 -17.89 0.87
C ALA A 32 1.88 -18.32 0.03
N ASP A 33 0.77 -18.60 0.70
CA ASP A 33 -0.51 -18.81 0.02
C ASP A 33 -1.05 -17.46 -0.48
N THR A 34 -1.20 -17.34 -1.79
CA THR A 34 -1.73 -16.15 -2.46
C THR A 34 -3.10 -16.40 -3.07
N ALA A 35 -3.74 -17.53 -2.76
CA ALA A 35 -5.09 -17.82 -3.22
C ALA A 35 -6.05 -16.70 -2.77
N GLY A 36 -6.65 -16.01 -3.74
CA GLY A 36 -7.58 -14.92 -3.49
C GLY A 36 -6.95 -13.55 -3.20
N VAL A 37 -5.62 -13.42 -3.26
CA VAL A 37 -4.94 -12.11 -3.20
C VAL A 37 -5.04 -11.45 -4.59
N PRO A 38 -5.65 -10.26 -4.71
CA PRO A 38 -5.69 -9.55 -5.99
C PRO A 38 -4.27 -9.21 -6.47
N GLY A 39 -4.03 -9.29 -7.77
CA GLY A 39 -2.84 -8.68 -8.35
C GLY A 39 -2.87 -7.15 -8.16
N GLY A 40 -1.69 -6.54 -8.21
CA GLY A 40 -1.59 -5.09 -8.29
C GLY A 40 -2.11 -4.55 -9.63
N GLY A 41 -2.26 -3.23 -9.72
CA GLY A 41 -2.83 -2.56 -10.88
C GLY A 41 -2.37 -1.12 -11.02
N PRO A 42 -3.03 -0.33 -11.89
CA PRO A 42 -2.62 1.04 -12.19
C PRO A 42 -2.50 1.89 -10.94
N VAL A 43 -1.46 2.73 -10.88
CA VAL A 43 -1.33 3.76 -9.85
C VAL A 43 -2.18 4.95 -10.26
N VAL A 44 -3.09 5.37 -9.38
CA VAL A 44 -4.01 6.50 -9.61
C VAL A 44 -3.61 7.75 -8.81
N GLY A 45 -2.76 7.58 -7.81
CA GLY A 45 -2.29 8.68 -6.98
C GLY A 45 -1.14 8.29 -6.08
N TRP A 46 -0.65 9.28 -5.36
CA TRP A 46 0.36 9.17 -4.32
C TRP A 46 -0.20 9.83 -3.07
N VAL A 47 0.00 9.19 -1.92
CA VAL A 47 -0.36 9.77 -0.63
C VAL A 47 0.89 9.99 0.20
N LEU A 48 0.92 11.13 0.88
CA LEU A 48 1.89 11.39 1.94
C LEU A 48 1.29 10.90 3.25
N VAL A 49 1.95 9.97 3.90
CA VAL A 49 1.51 9.31 5.13
C VAL A 49 2.43 9.74 6.26
N ALA A 50 1.87 10.22 7.38
CA ALA A 50 2.64 10.49 8.59
C ALA A 50 3.18 9.18 9.16
N ASP A 51 4.50 9.10 9.33
CA ASP A 51 5.20 7.91 9.79
C ASP A 51 6.46 8.35 10.54
N GLU A 52 6.42 8.30 11.88
CA GLU A 52 7.53 8.72 12.73
C GLU A 52 8.79 7.86 12.56
N ALA A 53 8.63 6.63 12.05
CA ALA A 53 9.77 5.75 11.76
C ALA A 53 10.43 6.08 10.40
N ALA A 54 9.75 6.83 9.53
CA ALA A 54 10.32 7.26 8.25
C ALA A 54 11.24 8.47 8.42
N VAL A 55 12.29 8.53 7.59
CA VAL A 55 13.16 9.72 7.52
C VAL A 55 12.32 10.92 7.08
N GLY A 56 12.28 11.96 7.92
CA GLY A 56 11.44 13.14 7.69
C GLY A 56 10.00 13.02 8.20
N GLY A 57 9.69 12.00 9.00
CA GLY A 57 8.39 11.83 9.68
C GLY A 57 7.22 11.54 8.73
N THR A 58 7.50 11.30 7.45
CA THR A 58 6.51 11.00 6.43
C THR A 58 7.04 10.01 5.42
N ARG A 59 6.15 9.20 4.85
CA ARG A 59 6.44 8.34 3.71
C ARG A 59 5.47 8.59 2.56
N VAL A 60 5.90 8.27 1.35
CA VAL A 60 5.08 8.39 0.15
C VAL A 60 4.65 6.99 -0.29
N ASP A 61 3.35 6.75 -0.30
CA ASP A 61 2.77 5.47 -0.70
C ASP A 61 1.97 5.61 -2.01
N PRO A 62 2.03 4.63 -2.93
CA PRO A 62 1.18 4.60 -4.10
C PRO A 62 -0.27 4.29 -3.69
N VAL A 63 -1.21 4.95 -4.35
CA VAL A 63 -2.62 4.55 -4.38
C VAL A 63 -2.85 3.81 -5.69
N PHE A 64 -3.20 2.53 -5.62
CA PHE A 64 -3.35 1.67 -6.79
C PHE A 64 -4.71 0.98 -6.82
N LEU A 65 -5.16 0.65 -8.03
CA LEU A 65 -6.41 -0.08 -8.24
C LEU A 65 -6.17 -1.59 -8.21
N ALA A 66 -6.90 -2.30 -7.36
CA ALA A 66 -6.91 -3.75 -7.32
C ALA A 66 -8.32 -4.24 -6.95
N ALA A 67 -8.82 -5.24 -7.69
CA ALA A 67 -10.17 -5.79 -7.54
C ALA A 67 -11.29 -4.71 -7.53
N GLY A 68 -11.17 -3.69 -8.41
CA GLY A 68 -12.19 -2.64 -8.56
C GLY A 68 -12.20 -1.57 -7.46
N ARG A 69 -11.19 -1.55 -6.59
CA ARG A 69 -11.06 -0.62 -5.46
C ARG A 69 -9.67 0.03 -5.44
N ALA A 70 -9.58 1.26 -4.92
CA ALA A 70 -8.32 1.91 -4.61
C ALA A 70 -7.77 1.48 -3.23
N TRP A 71 -6.45 1.30 -3.18
CA TRP A 71 -5.74 0.82 -2.00
C TRP A 71 -4.45 1.59 -1.76
N THR A 72 -4.13 1.84 -0.49
CA THR A 72 -2.75 2.06 -0.06
C THR A 72 -2.08 0.70 0.27
N PRO A 73 -0.74 0.62 0.31
CA PRO A 73 -0.04 -0.62 0.68
C PRO A 73 -0.47 -1.15 2.04
N ASP A 74 -0.64 -0.27 3.03
CA ASP A 74 -1.08 -0.65 4.37
C ASP A 74 -2.48 -1.24 4.38
N GLN A 75 -3.43 -0.60 3.70
CA GLN A 75 -4.79 -1.11 3.61
C GLN A 75 -4.83 -2.46 2.89
N PHE A 76 -4.01 -2.61 1.84
CA PHE A 76 -3.92 -3.85 1.07
C PHE A 76 -3.35 -4.99 1.93
N ARG A 77 -2.26 -4.74 2.67
CA ARG A 77 -1.65 -5.69 3.61
C ARG A 77 -2.57 -6.03 4.78
N ALA A 78 -3.29 -5.04 5.30
CA ALA A 78 -4.28 -5.27 6.36
C ALA A 78 -5.40 -6.19 5.90
N ALA A 79 -5.82 -6.10 4.63
CA ALA A 79 -6.89 -6.92 4.07
C ALA A 79 -6.42 -8.31 3.59
N HIS A 80 -5.20 -8.41 3.04
CA HIS A 80 -4.75 -9.58 2.28
C HIS A 80 -3.51 -10.28 2.85
N GLY A 81 -2.80 -9.66 3.79
CA GLY A 81 -1.65 -10.25 4.47
C GLY A 81 -0.47 -9.27 4.63
N GLN A 82 0.07 -9.19 5.84
CA GLN A 82 1.17 -8.28 6.19
C GLN A 82 2.49 -8.58 5.48
N GLY A 83 2.70 -9.82 5.03
CA GLY A 83 3.92 -10.24 4.33
C GLY A 83 4.00 -9.83 2.86
N LEU A 84 2.97 -9.18 2.30
CA LEU A 84 2.91 -8.83 0.89
C LEU A 84 3.82 -7.63 0.57
N GLY A 85 4.62 -7.78 -0.48
CA GLY A 85 5.41 -6.72 -1.08
C GLY A 85 4.60 -5.91 -2.09
N VAL A 86 4.99 -4.64 -2.26
CA VAL A 86 4.40 -3.71 -3.22
C VAL A 86 5.54 -3.05 -3.98
N LEU A 87 5.59 -3.24 -5.29
CA LEU A 87 6.59 -2.65 -6.17
C LEU A 87 5.89 -1.75 -7.18
N VAL A 88 6.41 -0.55 -7.42
CA VAL A 88 5.90 0.35 -8.46
C VAL A 88 6.84 0.28 -9.65
N GLY A 89 6.27 0.03 -10.83
CA GLY A 89 6.98 -0.04 -12.11
C GLY A 89 6.23 0.67 -13.23
N ARG A 90 6.83 0.65 -14.42
CA ARG A 90 6.12 1.06 -15.65
C ARG A 90 5.32 -0.14 -16.17
N GLY A 91 4.04 0.08 -16.47
CA GLY A 91 3.10 -0.91 -16.99
C GLY A 91 2.73 -0.67 -18.44
#